data_AF-A0A1J1JKF9-F1
#
_entry.id   AF-A0A1J1JKF9-F1
#
_cell.length_a   1.000
_cell.length_b   1.000
_cell.length_c   1.000
_cell.angle_alpha   90.00
_cell.angle_beta   90.00
_cell.angle_gamma   90.00
#
_symmetry.space_group_name_H-M   'P 1'
#
loop_
_entity.id
_entity.type
_entity.pdbx_description
1 polymer ?
#
loop_
_entity_poly.entity_id
_entity_poly.type
_entity_poly.pdbx_seq_one_letter_code
_entity_poly.pdbx_strand_id
1 'polypeptide(L)' 'MTSLELREKGYQILVEHLGQVATLRFLQEFNWGRGDYTKERETLLKQVTRESFWQDVATLRAEKNKIKSAL' A
#
# COMPACT_ATOMS: atom_id res chain seq x y z
N MET A 1 -20.08 -6.77 1.96
CA MET A 1 -18.95 -7.71 1.91
C MET A 1 -17.72 -6.97 2.42
N THR A 2 -17.09 -7.46 3.48
CA THR A 2 -15.88 -6.89 4.07
C THR A 2 -14.67 -7.11 3.16
N SER A 3 -13.57 -6.41 3.40
CA SER A 3 -12.32 -6.63 2.65
C SER A 3 -11.77 -8.04 2.81
N LEU A 4 -12.04 -8.69 3.95
CA LEU A 4 -11.67 -10.08 4.19
C LEU A 4 -12.54 -11.02 3.32
N GLU A 5 -13.85 -10.86 3.39
CA GLU A 5 -14.81 -11.67 2.62
C GLU A 5 -14.58 -11.55 1.09
N LEU A 6 -14.25 -10.34 0.61
CA LEU A 6 -13.92 -10.13 -0.80
C LEU A 6 -12.66 -10.89 -1.22
N ARG A 7 -11.64 -10.92 -0.36
CA ARG A 7 -10.37 -11.58 -0.63
C ARG A 7 -10.52 -13.10 -0.64
N GLU A 8 -11.24 -13.64 0.34
CA GLU A 8 -11.54 -15.07 0.44
C GLU A 8 -12.30 -15.55 -0.81
N LYS A 9 -13.36 -14.83 -1.20
CA LYS A 9 -14.12 -15.15 -2.40
C LYS A 9 -13.27 -15.08 -3.68
N GLY A 10 -12.38 -14.10 -3.77
CA GLY A 10 -11.44 -13.98 -4.90
C GLY A 10 -10.49 -15.17 -5.01
N TYR A 11 -9.90 -15.62 -3.89
CA TYR A 11 -9.03 -16.79 -3.89
C TYR A 11 -9.79 -18.07 -4.25
N GLN A 12 -11.00 -18.24 -3.74
CA GLN A 12 -11.81 -19.41 -4.05
C GLN A 12 -12.10 -19.53 -5.54
N ILE A 13 -12.54 -18.44 -6.19
CA ILE A 13 -12.77 -18.40 -7.64
C ILE A 13 -11.49 -18.75 -8.41
N LEU A 14 -10.34 -18.19 -8.02
CA LEU A 14 -9.08 -18.48 -8.69
C LEU A 14 -8.67 -19.95 -8.57
N VAL A 15 -8.85 -20.56 -7.40
CA VAL A 15 -8.54 -21.98 -7.19
C VAL A 15 -9.50 -22.88 -7.96
N GLU A 16 -10.79 -22.56 -7.98
CA GLU A 16 -11.81 -23.32 -8.71
C GLU A 16 -11.54 -23.33 -10.22
N HIS A 17 -11.10 -22.22 -10.79
CA HIS A 17 -10.92 -22.10 -12.24
C HIS A 17 -9.51 -22.44 -12.75
N LEU A 18 -8.47 -22.22 -11.94
CA LEU A 18 -7.08 -22.42 -12.36
C LEU A 18 -6.44 -23.65 -11.73
N GLY A 19 -6.97 -24.13 -10.60
CA GLY A 19 -6.31 -25.11 -9.75
C GLY A 19 -5.20 -24.49 -8.89
N GLN A 20 -4.95 -25.10 -7.73
CA GLN A 20 -4.10 -24.56 -6.67
C GLN A 20 -2.71 -24.12 -7.15
N VAL A 21 -2.04 -24.96 -7.96
CA VAL A 21 -0.67 -24.68 -8.44
C VAL A 21 -0.64 -23.46 -9.37
N ALA A 22 -1.58 -23.36 -10.31
CA ALA A 22 -1.64 -22.24 -11.24
C ALA A 22 -2.09 -20.95 -10.54
N THR A 23 -2.99 -21.04 -9.55
CA THR A 23 -3.37 -19.90 -8.71
C THR A 23 -2.18 -19.34 -7.94
N LEU A 24 -1.38 -20.20 -7.30
CA LEU A 24 -0.18 -19.75 -6.58
C LEU A 24 0.82 -19.06 -7.52
N ARG A 25 1.07 -19.64 -8.70
CA ARG A 25 1.94 -19.03 -9.72
C ARG A 25 1.40 -17.68 -10.20
N PHE A 26 0.10 -17.61 -10.51
CA PHE A 26 -0.57 -16.37 -10.91
C PHE A 26 -0.43 -15.29 -9.84
N LEU A 27 -0.67 -15.61 -8.56
CA LEU A 27 -0.49 -14.65 -7.47
C LEU A 27 0.98 -14.21 -7.31
N GLN A 28 1.93 -15.12 -7.54
CA GLN A 28 3.37 -14.81 -7.54
C GLN A 28 3.80 -13.93 -8.71
N GLU A 29 3.08 -13.90 -9.83
CA GLU A 29 3.33 -12.93 -10.91
C GLU A 29 3.04 -11.49 -10.48
N PHE A 30 2.17 -11.32 -9.47
CA PHE A 30 1.92 -10.04 -8.81
C PHE A 30 2.83 -9.81 -7.59
N ASN A 31 3.90 -10.60 -7.40
CA ASN A 31 4.76 -10.43 -6.24
C ASN A 31 5.48 -9.09 -6.19
N TRP A 32 5.78 -8.77 -4.92
CA TRP A 32 5.94 -7.47 -4.29
C TRP A 32 6.79 -6.48 -5.07
N GLY A 33 6.33 -5.22 -5.04
CA GLY A 33 6.87 -4.10 -5.81
C GLY A 33 8.36 -4.22 -6.10
N ARG A 34 8.72 -4.06 -7.38
CA ARG A 34 10.12 -4.02 -7.80
C ARG A 34 10.84 -2.91 -7.06
N GLY A 35 12.00 -3.21 -6.49
CA GLY A 35 12.80 -2.24 -5.77
C GLY A 35 13.46 -2.84 -4.54
N ASP A 36 14.51 -2.16 -4.07
CA ASP A 36 15.12 -2.43 -2.78
C ASP A 36 14.67 -1.30 -1.86
N TYR A 37 13.51 -1.47 -1.22
CA TYR A 37 12.95 -0.41 -0.38
C TYR A 37 13.91 -0.01 0.75
N THR A 38 14.81 -0.91 1.18
CA THR A 38 15.84 -0.56 2.17
C THR A 38 16.80 0.49 1.60
N LYS A 39 17.32 0.27 0.39
CA LYS A 39 18.20 1.24 -0.31
C LYS A 39 17.46 2.51 -0.74
N GLU A 40 16.23 2.36 -1.23
CA GLU A 40 15.41 3.50 -1.64
C GLU A 40 15.06 4.37 -0.44
N ARG A 41 14.70 3.77 0.70
CA ARG A 41 14.42 4.47 1.95
C ARG A 41 15.63 5.28 2.43
N GLU A 42 16.84 4.72 2.35
CA GLU A 42 18.06 5.46 2.71
C GLU A 42 18.22 6.74 1.87
N THR A 43 17.92 6.67 0.57
CA THR A 43 17.98 7.84 -0.31
C THR A 43 16.84 8.82 -0.02
N LEU A 44 15.60 8.32 0.04
CA LEU A 44 14.39 9.13 0.20
C LEU A 44 14.35 9.86 1.54
N LEU A 45 14.83 9.23 2.62
CA LEU A 45 14.76 9.77 3.97
C LEU A 45 16.09 10.32 4.46
N LYS A 46 17.13 10.38 3.62
CA LYS A 46 18.50 10.81 3.99
C LYS A 46 18.54 12.14 4.74
N GLN A 47 17.66 13.06 4.36
CA GLN A 47 17.61 14.43 4.88
C GLN A 47 16.40 14.68 5.79
N VAL A 48 15.58 13.66 6.03
CA VAL A 48 14.38 13.80 6.86
C VAL A 48 14.80 13.71 8.32
N THR A 49 14.65 14.81 9.05
CA THR A 49 14.79 14.80 10.50
C THR A 49 13.45 14.53 11.15
N ARG A 50 13.48 14.21 12.44
CA ARG A 50 12.24 14.05 13.22
C ARG A 50 11.44 15.35 13.21
N GLU A 51 12.12 16.49 13.33
CA GLU A 51 11.53 17.81 13.37
C GLU A 51 10.85 18.17 12.05
N SER A 52 11.53 17.95 10.90
CA SER A 52 10.96 18.22 9.58
C SER A 52 9.75 17.32 9.31
N PHE A 53 9.83 16.04 9.69
CA PHE A 53 8.70 15.11 9.58
C PHE A 53 7.45 15.60 10.32
N TRP A 54 7.60 16.10 11.56
CA TRP A 54 6.45 16.61 12.32
C TRP A 54 5.88 17.90 11.73
N GLN A 55 6.71 18.75 11.12
CA GLN A 55 6.27 19.93 10.40
C GLN A 55 5.44 19.55 9.17
N ASP A 56 5.88 18.56 8.40
CA ASP A 56 5.15 18.04 7.23
C ASP A 56 3.78 17.50 7.65
N VAL A 57 3.72 16.69 8.71
CA VAL A 57 2.46 16.13 9.25
C VAL A 57 1.50 17.24 9.70
N ALA A 58 2.00 18.27 10.36
CA ALA A 58 1.17 19.41 10.79
C ALA A 58 0.60 20.17 9.58
N THR A 59 1.42 20.38 8.55
CA THR A 59 1.03 21.07 7.31
C THR A 59 -0.08 20.31 6.58
N LEU A 60 0.11 19.01 6.35
CA LEU A 60 -0.87 18.16 5.67
C LEU A 60 -2.22 18.10 6.41
N ARG A 61 -2.19 18.11 7.75
CA ARG A 61 -3.41 18.18 8.56
C ARG A 61 -4.13 19.52 8.42
N ALA A 62 -3.39 20.62 8.42
CA ALA A 62 -3.95 21.96 8.23
C ALA A 62 -4.59 22.11 6.84
N GLU A 63 -3.93 21.62 5.79
CA GLU A 63 -4.47 21.63 4.42
C GLU A 63 -5.74 20.80 4.29
N LYS A 64 -5.75 19.58 4.85
CA LYS A 64 -6.93 18.73 4.87
C LYS A 64 -8.11 19.40 5.58
N ASN A 65 -7.85 20.13 6.67
CA ASN A 65 -8.89 20.85 7.40
C ASN A 65 -9.42 22.05 6.61
N LYS A 66 -8.55 22.79 5.91
CA LYS A 66 -8.96 23.87 5.00
C LYS A 66 -9.86 23.38 3.88
N ILE A 67 -9.49 22.26 3.23
CA ILE A 67 -10.30 21.66 2.16
C ILE A 67 -11.66 21.21 2.69
N LYS A 68 -11.70 20.59 3.87
CA LYS A 68 -12.97 20.21 4.52
C LYS A 68 -13.84 21.39 4.90
N SER A 69 -13.27 22.53 5.27
CA SER A 69 -14.04 23.73 5.60
C SER A 69 -14.53 24.52 4.38
N ALA A 70 -13.99 24.22 3.19
CA ALA A 70 -14.35 24.87 1.93
C ALA A 70 -15.41 24.08 1.12
N LEU A 71 -15.82 22.90 1.61
CA LEU A 71 -16.87 22.03 1.07
C LEU A 71 -18.09 22.06 2.01
#